data_AF-A0A542PXT5-F1
#
_entry.id   AF-A0A542PXT5-F1
#
_cell.length_a   1.000
_cell.length_b   1.000
_cell.length_c   1.000
_cell.angle_alpha   90.00
_cell.angle_beta   90.00
_cell.angle_gamma   90.00
#
_symmetry.space_group_name_H-M   'P 1'
#
loop_
_entity.id
_entity.type
_entity.pdbx_description
1 polymer ?
#
loop_
_entity_poly.entity_id
_entity_poly.type
_entity_poly.pdbx_seq_one_letter_code
_entity_poly.pdbx_strand_id
1 'polypeptide(L)' 'MSDGSGSGSHVRQLRQEAEGLNQEAERATDSQERQRLQDKARRLLALSEQESAMAAGDIYPQE' A
#
# COMPACT_ATOMS: atom_id res chain seq x y z
N MET A 1 18.48 5.19 19.68
CA MET A 1 17.10 5.61 19.39
C MET A 1 16.78 5.06 18.01
N SER A 2 16.07 3.94 17.92
CA SER A 2 15.72 3.30 16.65
C SER A 2 14.50 4.00 16.07
N ASP A 3 14.64 4.69 14.94
CA ASP A 3 13.53 5.38 14.29
C ASP A 3 12.70 4.39 13.44
N GLY A 4 11.83 3.63 14.10
CA GLY A 4 10.75 2.90 13.43
C GLY A 4 9.71 3.81 12.73
N SER A 5 9.99 5.09 12.54
CA SER A 5 9.06 6.12 12.08
C SER A 5 9.07 6.36 10.56
N GLY A 6 10.09 5.90 9.84
CA GLY A 6 10.18 6.08 8.38
C GLY A 6 9.25 5.15 7.59
N SER A 7 9.21 3.86 7.95
CA SER A 7 8.49 2.82 7.19
C SER A 7 6.96 2.91 7.34
N GLY A 8 6.45 3.23 8.53
CA GLY A 8 5.00 3.35 8.76
C GLY A 8 4.33 4.49 8.00
N SER A 9 5.08 5.56 7.73
CA SER A 9 4.62 6.72 6.97
C SER A 9 4.44 6.38 5.48
N HIS A 10 5.39 5.65 4.90
CA HIS A 10 5.34 5.22 3.50
C HIS A 10 4.25 4.18 3.25
N VAL A 11 4.11 3.18 4.13
CA VAL A 11 3.04 2.18 4.06
C VAL A 11 1.65 2.82 4.09
N ARG A 12 1.44 3.86 4.92
CA ARG A 12 0.18 4.61 4.96
C ARG A 12 -0.07 5.36 3.65
N GLN A 13 0.96 5.97 3.06
CA GLN A 13 0.85 6.66 1.78
C GLN A 13 0.45 5.71 0.65
N LEU A 14 1.08 4.53 0.57
CA LEU A 14 0.73 3.50 -0.42
C LEU A 14 -0.73 3.03 -0.28
N ARG A 15 -1.21 2.86 0.95
CA ARG A 15 -2.61 2.50 1.21
C ARG A 15 -3.59 3.60 0.79
N GLN A 16 -3.28 4.86 1.12
CA GLN A 16 -4.11 6.00 0.72
C GLN A 16 -4.18 6.15 -0.80
N GLU A 17 -3.06 5.96 -1.50
CA GLU A 17 -3.04 6.00 -2.97
C GLU A 17 -3.87 4.85 -3.57
N ALA A 18 -3.79 3.65 -3.00
CA ALA A 18 -4.62 2.52 -3.41
C ALA A 18 -6.13 2.78 -3.19
N GLU A 19 -6.50 3.41 -2.08
CA GLU A 19 -7.89 3.82 -1.82
C GLU A 19 -8.38 4.86 -2.84
N GLY A 20 -7.53 5.84 -3.18
CA GLY A 20 -7.83 6.82 -4.23
C GLY A 20 -8.11 6.16 -5.58
N LEU A 21 -7.24 5.24 -5.99
CA LEU A 21 -7.42 4.49 -7.24
C LEU A 21 -8.68 3.62 -7.25
N ASN A 22 -9.06 3.04 -6.11
CA ASN A 22 -10.33 2.30 -6.01
C ASN A 22 -11.55 3.23 -6.16
N GLN A 23 -11.53 4.40 -5.54
CA GLN A 23 -12.61 5.39 -5.67
C GLN A 23 -12.72 5.92 -7.11
N GLU A 24 -11.58 6.12 -7.79
CA GLU A 24 -11.57 6.45 -9.21
C GLU A 24 -12.11 5.30 -10.06
N ALA A 25 -11.75 4.05 -9.73
CA ALA A 25 -12.26 2.87 -10.42
C ALA A 25 -13.78 2.71 -10.26
N GLU A 26 -14.34 3.04 -9.08
CA GLU A 26 -15.79 3.03 -8.84
C GLU A 26 -16.53 4.08 -9.68
N ARG A 27 -15.88 5.21 -9.97
CA ARG A 27 -16.42 6.29 -10.80
C ARG A 27 -16.15 6.10 -12.29
N ALA A 28 -15.20 5.22 -12.65
CA ALA A 28 -14.85 4.93 -14.02
C ALA A 28 -16.00 4.21 -14.73
N THR A 29 -16.48 4.83 -15.82
CA THR A 29 -17.52 4.25 -16.68
C THR A 29 -16.96 3.25 -17.69
N ASP A 30 -15.65 3.36 -17.99
CA ASP A 30 -14.95 2.41 -18.85
C ASP A 30 -14.51 1.18 -18.04
N SER A 31 -14.91 0.01 -18.53
CA SER A 31 -14.63 -1.26 -17.83
C SER A 31 -13.15 -1.61 -17.82
N GLN A 32 -12.41 -1.26 -18.86
CA GLN A 32 -10.97 -1.50 -18.97
C GLN A 32 -10.19 -0.54 -18.06
N GLU A 33 -10.60 0.72 -18.00
CA GLU A 33 -10.00 1.72 -17.11
C GLU A 33 -10.23 1.37 -15.64
N ARG A 34 -11.46 0.99 -15.29
CA ARG A 34 -11.78 0.46 -13.95
C ARG A 34 -10.89 -0.73 -13.58
N GLN A 35 -10.69 -1.67 -14.49
CA GLN A 35 -9.80 -2.81 -14.24
C GLN A 35 -8.36 -2.37 -14.01
N ARG A 36 -7.83 -1.45 -14.83
CA ARG A 36 -6.47 -0.92 -14.68
C ARG A 36 -6.27 -0.22 -13.33
N LEU A 37 -7.24 0.59 -12.91
CA LEU A 37 -7.21 1.30 -11.64
C LEU A 37 -7.25 0.30 -10.46
N GLN A 38 -8.12 -0.71 -10.52
CA GLN A 38 -8.19 -1.78 -9.51
C GLN A 38 -6.89 -2.60 -9.44
N ASP A 39 -6.31 -2.96 -10.59
CA ASP A 39 -5.04 -3.69 -10.63
C ASP A 39 -3.89 -2.86 -10.04
N LYS A 40 -3.86 -1.56 -10.32
CA LYS A 40 -2.89 -0.65 -9.73
C LYS A 40 -3.08 -0.51 -8.21
N ALA A 41 -4.32 -0.37 -7.74
CA ALA A 41 -4.64 -0.34 -6.31
C ALA A 41 -4.18 -1.62 -5.59
N ARG A 42 -4.44 -2.80 -6.18
CA ARG A 42 -3.99 -4.09 -5.63
C ARG A 42 -2.47 -4.19 -5.52
N ARG A 43 -1.74 -3.70 -6.52
CA ARG A 43 -0.26 -3.69 -6.49
C ARG A 43 0.27 -2.81 -5.36
N LEU A 44 -0.32 -1.63 -5.15
CA LEU A 44 0.09 -0.73 -4.06
C LEU A 44 -0.20 -1.31 -2.68
N LEU A 45 -1.34 -1.98 -2.51
CA LEU A 45 -1.65 -2.69 -1.25
C LEU A 45 -0.64 -3.79 -0.97
N ALA A 46 -0.34 -4.64 -1.96
CA ALA A 46 0.64 -5.71 -1.83
C ALA A 46 2.04 -5.18 -1.50
N LEU A 47 2.45 -4.05 -2.11
CA LEU A 47 3.71 -3.38 -1.78
C LEU A 47 3.68 -2.86 -0.33
N SER A 48 2.57 -2.26 0.11
CA SER A 48 2.42 -1.78 1.48
C SER A 48 2.52 -2.92 2.51
N GLU A 49 1.98 -4.10 2.20
CA GLU A 49 2.04 -5.26 3.08
C GLU A 49 3.45 -5.83 3.15
N GLN A 50 4.14 -5.89 2.00
CA GLN A 50 5.53 -6.33 1.93
C GLN A 50 6.46 -5.39 2.72
N GLU A 51 6.32 -4.08 2.52
CA GLU A 51 7.09 -3.07 3.25
C GLU A 51 6.78 -3.11 4.75
N SER A 52 5.50 -3.26 5.12
CA SER A 52 5.08 -3.39 6.51
C SER A 52 5.61 -4.67 7.16
N ALA A 53 5.69 -5.78 6.43
CA ALA A 53 6.21 -7.04 6.92
C ALA A 53 7.74 -6.99 7.09
N MET A 54 8.46 -6.37 6.16
CA MET A 54 9.90 -6.11 6.31
C MET A 54 10.18 -5.18 7.49
N ALA A 55 9.40 -4.11 7.64
CA ALA A 55 9.51 -3.19 8.77
C ALA A 55 9.18 -3.85 10.12
N ALA A 56 8.24 -4.81 10.15
CA ALA A 56 7.90 -5.55 11.37
C ALA A 56 8.90 -6.68 11.70
N GLY A 57 9.51 -7.29 10.68
CA GLY A 57 10.52 -8.33 10.83
C GLY A 57 11.80 -7.84 11.52
N ASP A 58 12.14 -6.57 11.34
CA ASP A 58 13.31 -5.91 11.97
C ASP A 58 13.05 -5.48 13.43
N ILE A 59 11.81 -5.63 13.94
CA ILE A 59 11.41 -5.25 15.31
C ILE A 59 11.47 -6.43 16.29
N TYR A 60 11.74 -7.66 15.82
CA TYR A 60 12.02 -8.79 16.72
C TYR A 60 13.53 -8.98 16.88
N PRO A 61 14.16 -8.47 17.95
CA PRO A 61 15.50 -8.92 18.31
C PRO A 61 15.43 -10.43 18.58
N GLN A 62 16.24 -11.20 17.85
CA GLN A 62 16.51 -12.59 18.20
C GLN A 62 17.27 -12.55 19.53
N GLU A 63 16.64 -12.96 20.64
CA GLU A 63 17.35 -13.23 21.90
C GLU A 63 18.33 -14.41 21.76
#